data_AF-A0A8H3FGT3-F1
#
_entry.id   AF-A0A8H3FGT3-F1
#
_cell.length_a   1.000
_cell.length_b   1.000
_cell.length_c   1.000
_cell.angle_alpha   90.00
_cell.angle_beta   90.00
_cell.angle_gamma   90.00
#
_symmetry.space_group_name_H-M   'P 1'
#
loop_
_entity.id
_entity.type
_entity.pdbx_description
1 polymer ?
#
loop_
_entity_poly.entity_id
_entity_poly.type
_entity_poly.pdbx_seq_one_letter_code
_entity_poly.pdbx_strand_id
1 'polypeptide(L)'
;MGRISTENGPKGWRRCPNGHRMIIIGFEDSIQGQRRIVVDDLVGGHALNNTTDSEGKVWRWRDESQQTHAETTSTAVNGRSSNGSIPHPNDVTAGRYPPSGGVGMRVRALWSYWPQEGAEDELAFPKGAEIRECEDINGDWILGIYCGRKGIFPGNYCWNVEWDKMT
;
A
#
# COMPACT_ATOMS: atom_id res chain seq x y z
N MET A 1 10.94 15.99 -23.05
CA MET A 1 11.28 15.54 -21.68
C MET A 1 10.03 15.56 -20.82
N GLY A 2 9.78 14.46 -20.12
CA GLY A 2 8.49 14.09 -19.53
C GLY A 2 7.92 15.13 -18.55
N ARG A 3 6.77 15.70 -18.92
CA ARG A 3 5.91 16.42 -17.97
C ARG A 3 5.25 15.39 -17.08
N ILE A 4 5.59 15.42 -15.80
CA ILE A 4 4.90 14.69 -14.75
C ILE A 4 3.44 15.18 -14.72
N SER A 5 2.47 14.26 -14.73
CA SER A 5 1.05 14.63 -14.70
C SER A 5 0.70 15.39 -13.41
N THR A 6 -0.31 16.27 -13.45
CA THR A 6 -0.73 17.14 -12.33
C THR A 6 -1.05 16.34 -11.05
N GLU A 7 -1.60 15.15 -11.22
CA GLU A 7 -1.87 14.11 -10.21
C GLU A 7 -0.62 13.46 -9.58
N ASN A 8 0.55 13.60 -10.20
CA ASN A 8 1.88 13.21 -9.68
C ASN A 8 2.73 14.48 -9.41
N GLY A 9 2.05 15.62 -9.29
CA GLY A 9 2.60 16.96 -9.41
C GLY A 9 3.33 17.48 -8.16
N PRO A 10 3.60 18.80 -8.11
CA PRO A 10 4.58 19.41 -7.21
C PRO A 10 4.26 19.43 -5.72
N LYS A 11 3.14 18.83 -5.31
CA LYS A 11 2.70 18.68 -3.92
C LYS A 11 2.31 17.22 -3.60
N GLY A 12 2.60 16.28 -4.51
CA GLY A 12 1.98 14.95 -4.52
C GLY A 12 2.95 13.81 -4.86
N TRP A 13 2.56 12.65 -4.35
CA TRP A 13 3.28 11.38 -4.29
C TRP A 13 3.58 10.79 -5.68
N ARG A 14 4.54 9.85 -5.79
CA ARG A 14 4.66 9.05 -7.03
C ARG A 14 3.92 7.74 -6.88
N ARG A 15 2.99 7.48 -7.79
CA ARG A 15 2.22 6.24 -7.84
C ARG A 15 2.90 5.21 -8.74
N CYS A 16 2.79 3.94 -8.39
CA CYS A 16 2.98 2.91 -9.39
C CYS A 16 1.79 2.92 -10.39
N PRO A 17 1.98 2.46 -11.63
CA PRO A 17 0.92 2.49 -12.65
C PRO A 17 -0.39 1.77 -12.26
N ASN A 18 -0.33 0.70 -11.47
CA ASN A 18 -1.55 -0.02 -11.05
C ASN A 18 -2.13 0.51 -9.71
N GLY A 19 -1.63 1.62 -9.17
CA GLY A 19 -2.20 2.29 -7.98
C GLY A 19 -2.01 1.60 -6.63
N HIS A 20 -1.46 0.38 -6.61
CA HIS A 20 -1.20 -0.47 -5.44
C HIS A 20 0.03 -0.09 -4.60
N ARG A 21 0.88 0.85 -5.03
CA ARG A 21 2.10 1.30 -4.31
C ARG A 21 2.42 2.77 -4.61
N MET A 22 3.12 3.43 -3.71
CA MET A 22 3.58 4.80 -3.89
C MET A 22 4.86 5.14 -3.12
N ILE A 23 5.43 6.31 -3.39
CA ILE A 23 6.53 6.93 -2.61
C ILE A 23 6.04 8.24 -1.98
N ILE A 24 6.38 8.50 -0.72
CA ILE A 24 6.01 9.72 -0.01
C ILE A 24 7.10 10.76 -0.22
N ILE A 25 6.70 11.92 -0.75
CA ILE A 25 7.60 13.05 -1.01
C ILE A 25 7.30 14.16 -0.01
N GLY A 26 8.33 14.55 0.72
CA GLY A 26 8.33 15.71 1.59
C GLY A 26 9.14 16.86 0.99
N PHE A 27 9.22 17.94 1.75
CA PHE A 27 9.93 19.13 1.36
C PHE A 27 10.82 19.62 2.48
N GLU A 28 12.00 20.10 2.10
CA GLU A 28 12.97 20.70 3.00
C GLU A 28 13.34 22.07 2.47
N ASP A 29 13.32 23.08 3.35
CA ASP A 29 13.74 24.42 2.99
C ASP A 29 15.26 24.47 2.82
N SER A 30 15.70 25.13 1.75
CA SER A 30 17.12 25.36 1.49
C SER A 30 17.37 26.80 1.08
N ILE A 31 18.65 27.20 1.11
CA ILE A 31 19.10 28.56 0.74
C ILE A 31 18.70 28.89 -0.72
N GLN A 32 18.50 27.89 -1.58
CA GLN A 32 18.09 28.04 -2.97
C GLN A 32 16.57 27.88 -3.18
N GLY A 33 15.80 27.87 -2.10
CA GLY A 33 14.36 27.56 -2.11
C GLY A 33 14.08 26.12 -1.67
N GLN A 34 12.82 25.70 -1.79
CA GLN A 34 12.38 24.42 -1.27
C GLN A 34 12.83 23.26 -2.16
N ARG A 35 13.47 22.23 -1.57
CA ARG A 35 13.84 20.99 -2.27
C ARG A 35 12.92 19.84 -1.89
N ARG A 36 12.71 18.90 -2.82
CA ARG A 36 11.99 17.66 -2.57
C ARG A 36 12.92 16.63 -1.94
N ILE A 37 12.39 15.86 -1.01
CA ILE A 37 13.06 14.70 -0.42
C ILE A 37 12.11 13.50 -0.42
N VAL A 38 12.67 12.29 -0.52
CA VAL A 38 11.90 11.06 -0.28
C VAL A 38 11.80 10.88 1.22
N VAL A 39 10.56 10.92 1.72
CA VAL A 39 10.26 10.71 3.14
C VAL A 39 10.10 9.23 3.41
N ASP A 40 9.32 8.54 2.59
CA ASP A 40 9.22 7.08 2.57
C ASP A 40 9.35 6.57 1.14
N ASP A 41 10.16 5.53 0.95
CA ASP A 41 10.45 4.99 -0.39
C ASP A 41 9.26 4.22 -0.97
N LEU A 42 8.91 3.03 -0.46
CA LEU A 42 7.78 2.25 -0.99
C LEU A 42 6.73 1.99 0.10
N VAL A 43 5.54 2.55 -0.07
CA VAL A 43 4.38 2.37 0.81
C VAL A 43 3.14 1.91 0.04
N GLY A 44 2.14 1.40 0.74
CA GLY A 44 0.89 0.89 0.15
C GLY A 44 0.89 -0.61 -0.16
N GLY A 45 -0.25 -1.09 -0.65
CA GLY A 45 -0.50 -2.48 -1.05
C GLY A 45 -1.78 -2.58 -1.88
N HIS A 46 -2.25 -3.80 -2.17
CA HIS A 46 -3.54 -4.03 -2.82
C HIS A 46 -4.75 -3.54 -2.01
N ALA A 47 -4.61 -3.42 -0.68
CA ALA A 47 -5.62 -2.83 0.18
C ALA A 47 -5.78 -1.30 0.00
N LEU A 48 -4.80 -0.64 -0.64
CA LEU A 48 -4.88 0.78 -0.96
C LEU A 48 -5.85 0.98 -2.13
N ASN A 49 -6.96 1.66 -1.86
CA ASN A 49 -7.93 2.02 -2.89
C ASN A 49 -8.08 3.54 -3.00
N ASN A 50 -8.71 3.98 -4.08
CA ASN A 50 -9.05 5.37 -4.28
C ASN A 50 -10.42 5.53 -4.91
N THR A 51 -11.08 6.64 -4.59
CA THR A 51 -12.30 7.12 -5.24
C THR A 51 -12.04 8.52 -5.77
N THR A 52 -12.65 8.86 -6.91
CA THR A 52 -12.59 10.21 -7.46
C THR A 52 -13.97 10.83 -7.35
N ASP A 53 -14.06 12.01 -6.75
CA ASP A 53 -15.26 12.82 -6.66
C ASP A 53 -15.02 14.22 -7.26
N SER A 54 -16.01 15.11 -7.14
CA SER A 54 -15.93 16.49 -7.60
C SER A 54 -14.91 17.36 -6.86
N GLU A 55 -14.45 16.93 -5.68
CA GLU A 55 -13.55 17.68 -4.79
C GLU A 55 -12.10 17.18 -4.88
N GLY A 56 -11.88 15.98 -5.42
CA GLY A 56 -10.56 15.44 -5.72
C GLY A 56 -10.51 13.92 -5.70
N LYS A 57 -9.33 13.39 -5.39
CA LYS A 57 -9.11 11.95 -5.27
C LYS A 57 -8.94 11.59 -3.80
N VAL A 58 -9.84 10.79 -3.26
CA VAL A 58 -9.77 10.28 -1.88
C VAL A 58 -9.09 8.92 -1.88
N TRP A 59 -7.99 8.79 -1.16
CA TRP A 59 -7.32 7.53 -0.91
C TRP A 59 -7.81 6.94 0.40
N ARG A 60 -8.01 5.63 0.43
CA ARG A 60 -8.39 4.91 1.64
C ARG A 60 -7.54 3.68 1.82
N TRP A 61 -7.17 3.43 3.07
CA TRP A 61 -6.47 2.22 3.48
C TRP A 61 -6.91 1.83 4.90
N ARG A 62 -6.64 0.58 5.27
CA ARG A 62 -6.74 0.13 6.66
C ARG A 62 -5.34 0.11 7.28
N ASP A 63 -5.26 0.33 8.58
CA ASP A 63 -4.05 0.06 9.36
C ASP A 63 -4.09 -1.35 9.99
N GLU A 64 -3.05 -1.72 10.75
CA GLU A 64 -2.96 -3.00 11.46
C GLU A 64 -4.06 -3.17 12.54
N SER A 65 -4.61 -2.07 13.05
CA SER A 65 -5.74 -2.07 13.99
C SER A 65 -7.11 -2.16 13.30
N GLN A 66 -7.13 -2.36 11.97
CA GLN A 66 -8.31 -2.33 11.10
C GLN A 66 -9.01 -0.96 11.05
N GLN A 67 -8.39 0.10 11.58
CA GLN A 67 -8.92 1.45 11.46
C GLN A 67 -8.79 1.90 10.01
N THR A 68 -9.86 2.49 9.48
CA THR A 68 -9.85 3.03 8.13
C THR A 68 -9.33 4.46 8.15
N HIS A 69 -8.28 4.70 7.37
CA HIS A 69 -7.69 6.01 7.14
C HIS A 69 -8.11 6.51 5.75
N ALA A 70 -8.20 7.83 5.61
CA ALA A 70 -8.50 8.46 4.34
C ALA A 70 -7.74 9.77 4.16
N GLU A 71 -7.24 10.03 2.96
CA GLU A 71 -6.58 11.28 2.62
C GLU A 71 -7.00 11.78 1.22
N THR A 72 -7.42 13.03 1.15
CA THR A 72 -7.87 13.67 -0.08
C THR A 72 -6.72 14.38 -0.76
N THR A 73 -6.36 13.94 -1.97
CA THR A 73 -5.49 14.69 -2.87
C THR A 73 -6.35 15.62 -3.73
N SER A 74 -6.42 16.90 -3.37
CA SER A 74 -7.14 17.90 -4.15
C SER A 74 -6.42 18.23 -5.46
N THR A 75 -7.16 18.30 -6.57
CA THR A 75 -6.67 18.72 -7.89
C THR A 75 -6.58 20.25 -8.06
N ALA A 76 -7.12 21.03 -7.11
CA ALA A 76 -7.15 22.49 -7.16
C ALA A 76 -5.90 23.13 -6.54
N VAL A 77 -5.15 23.89 -7.35
CA VAL A 77 -3.98 24.67 -6.91
C VAL A 77 -4.31 26.00 -6.23
N ASN A 78 -5.58 26.33 -6.02
CA ASN A 78 -5.96 27.63 -5.45
C ASN A 78 -6.45 27.52 -4.01
N GLY A 79 -5.56 27.89 -3.09
CA GLY A 79 -5.87 28.75 -1.96
C GLY A 79 -6.85 28.22 -0.89
N ARG A 80 -6.25 27.84 0.25
CA ARG A 80 -6.77 27.83 1.64
C ARG A 80 -7.63 26.62 2.08
N SER A 81 -7.08 25.97 3.10
CA SER A 81 -7.67 25.06 4.11
C SER A 81 -7.99 23.64 3.64
N SER A 82 -7.66 22.57 4.38
CA SER A 82 -7.57 22.39 5.83
C SER A 82 -6.16 22.01 6.33
N ASN A 83 -5.96 22.07 7.66
CA ASN A 83 -4.78 21.76 8.49
C ASN A 83 -3.92 20.50 8.13
N GLY A 84 -3.46 20.36 6.89
CA GLY A 84 -2.43 19.41 6.50
C GLY A 84 -1.08 20.12 6.54
N SER A 85 -0.33 19.95 7.61
CA SER A 85 1.10 20.29 7.64
C SER A 85 1.79 19.63 6.45
N ILE A 86 2.56 20.41 5.68
CA ILE A 86 3.46 19.87 4.68
C ILE A 86 4.39 18.89 5.43
N PRO A 87 4.48 17.61 5.04
CA PRO A 87 5.32 16.66 5.76
C PRO A 87 6.78 17.10 5.64
N HIS A 88 7.27 17.74 6.71
CA HIS A 88 8.67 17.98 6.93
C HIS A 88 9.31 16.62 7.32
N PRO A 89 10.57 16.34 6.99
CA PRO A 89 11.23 15.07 7.36
C PRO A 89 11.23 14.76 8.88
N ASN A 90 10.87 15.72 9.73
CA ASN A 90 10.75 15.53 11.18
C ASN A 90 9.30 15.34 11.66
N ASP A 91 8.29 15.60 10.83
CA ASP A 91 6.86 15.44 11.13
C ASP A 91 6.30 14.09 10.64
N VAL A 92 7.18 13.18 10.20
CA VAL A 92 6.81 11.86 9.69
C VAL A 92 6.44 10.99 10.87
N THR A 93 5.16 11.00 11.23
CA THR A 93 4.59 9.92 12.03
C THR A 93 4.64 8.65 11.19
N ALA A 94 5.64 7.81 11.46
CA ALA A 94 5.61 6.40 11.13
C ALA A 94 4.23 5.85 11.54
N GLY A 95 3.47 5.32 10.57
CA GLY A 95 2.09 4.87 10.78
C GLY A 95 1.00 5.70 10.08
N ARG A 96 1.34 6.81 9.40
CA ARG A 96 0.36 7.53 8.58
C ARG A 96 -0.06 6.76 7.32
N TYR A 97 0.82 5.98 6.72
CA TYR A 97 0.57 5.23 5.48
C TYR A 97 0.81 3.73 5.67
N PRO A 98 0.14 2.84 4.90
CA PRO A 98 0.40 1.41 4.97
C PRO A 98 1.86 1.12 4.61
N PRO A 99 2.52 0.16 5.29
CA PRO A 99 3.88 -0.23 4.94
C PRO A 99 3.96 -0.83 3.53
N SER A 100 5.19 -1.02 3.04
CA SER A 100 5.45 -1.68 1.77
C SER A 100 4.83 -3.08 1.70
N GLY A 101 3.86 -3.25 0.80
CA GLY A 101 3.13 -4.51 0.64
C GLY A 101 1.89 -4.60 1.54
N GLY A 102 1.31 -3.45 1.89
CA GLY A 102 0.00 -3.34 2.53
C GLY A 102 -0.05 -3.78 3.99
N VAL A 103 -1.27 -3.82 4.50
CA VAL A 103 -1.60 -4.30 5.85
C VAL A 103 -2.25 -5.68 5.77
N GLY A 104 -2.20 -6.43 6.86
CA GLY A 104 -2.78 -7.77 6.97
C GLY A 104 -1.74 -8.82 7.32
N MET A 105 -2.22 -10.05 7.50
CA MET A 105 -1.38 -11.18 7.88
C MET A 105 -0.31 -11.42 6.83
N ARG A 106 0.86 -11.83 7.27
CA ARG A 106 1.90 -12.38 6.40
C ARG A 106 1.98 -13.87 6.66
N VAL A 107 2.07 -14.64 5.59
CA VAL A 107 2.28 -16.08 5.68
C VAL A 107 3.45 -16.48 4.79
N ARG A 108 4.07 -17.59 5.14
CA ARG A 108 5.12 -18.20 4.34
C ARG A 108 4.67 -19.58 3.89
N ALA A 109 4.80 -19.85 2.60
CA ALA A 109 4.39 -21.12 2.01
C ALA A 109 5.30 -22.27 2.48
N LEU A 110 4.72 -23.30 3.09
CA LEU A 110 5.39 -24.55 3.45
C LEU A 110 5.52 -25.48 2.24
N TRP A 111 4.56 -25.40 1.32
CA TRP A 111 4.50 -26.16 0.07
C TRP A 111 4.17 -25.24 -1.09
N SER A 112 4.49 -25.68 -2.32
CA SER A 112 4.03 -24.99 -3.53
C SER A 112 2.54 -25.24 -3.73
N TYR A 113 1.82 -24.26 -4.27
CA TYR A 113 0.43 -24.39 -4.69
C TYR A 113 0.29 -23.99 -6.14
N TRP A 114 -0.25 -24.90 -6.96
CA TRP A 114 -0.48 -24.71 -8.39
C TRP A 114 -1.95 -25.05 -8.67
N PRO A 115 -2.82 -24.04 -8.82
CA PRO A 115 -4.25 -24.21 -9.08
C PRO A 115 -4.53 -25.08 -10.29
N GLN A 116 -5.71 -25.71 -10.30
CA GLN A 116 -6.18 -26.44 -11.47
C GLN A 116 -6.49 -25.48 -12.63
N GLU A 117 -6.46 -25.99 -13.86
CA GLU A 117 -6.85 -25.23 -15.03
C GLU A 117 -8.31 -24.76 -14.90
N GLY A 118 -8.54 -23.46 -15.10
CA GLY A 118 -9.85 -22.81 -14.93
C GLY A 118 -10.10 -22.18 -13.55
N ALA A 119 -9.24 -22.41 -12.55
CA ALA A 119 -9.32 -21.74 -11.25
C ALA A 119 -8.59 -20.39 -11.26
N GLU A 120 -9.20 -19.39 -11.91
CA GLU A 120 -8.57 -18.07 -12.13
C GLU A 120 -8.46 -17.19 -10.87
N ASP A 121 -9.28 -17.47 -9.86
CA ASP A 121 -9.33 -16.77 -8.57
C ASP A 121 -8.33 -17.31 -7.55
N GLU A 122 -7.69 -18.45 -7.83
CA GLU A 122 -6.70 -19.06 -6.95
C GLU A 122 -5.27 -18.52 -7.18
N LEU A 123 -4.51 -18.43 -6.09
CA LEU A 123 -3.16 -17.85 -6.08
C LEU A 123 -2.08 -18.91 -6.20
N ALA A 124 -1.42 -18.96 -7.35
CA ALA A 124 -0.27 -19.82 -7.58
C ALA A 124 1.01 -19.28 -6.92
N PHE A 125 1.78 -20.14 -6.23
CA PHE A 125 3.06 -19.78 -5.63
C PHE A 125 3.98 -20.99 -5.38
N PRO A 126 5.32 -20.78 -5.36
CA PRO A 126 6.28 -21.82 -4.96
C PRO A 126 6.40 -21.94 -3.43
N LYS A 127 6.89 -23.10 -2.98
CA LYS A 127 7.34 -23.29 -1.59
C LYS A 127 8.31 -22.18 -1.16
N GLY A 128 8.14 -21.69 0.06
CA GLY A 128 8.95 -20.64 0.65
C GLY A 128 8.55 -19.22 0.25
N ALA A 129 7.57 -19.06 -0.64
CA ALA A 129 6.99 -17.78 -0.99
C ALA A 129 6.49 -17.03 0.26
N GLU A 130 6.80 -15.75 0.35
CA GLU A 130 6.17 -14.84 1.30
C GLU A 130 4.92 -14.24 0.64
N ILE A 131 3.77 -14.51 1.24
CA ILE A 131 2.47 -14.03 0.79
C ILE A 131 2.02 -12.97 1.78
N ARG A 132 1.55 -11.83 1.25
CA ARG A 132 1.25 -10.62 2.02
C ARG A 132 -0.22 -10.25 1.90
N GLU A 133 -0.64 -9.30 2.74
CA GLU A 133 -2.00 -8.77 2.78
C GLU A 133 -3.02 -9.91 2.91
N CYS A 134 -2.69 -10.91 3.73
CA CYS A 134 -3.50 -12.09 3.87
C CYS A 134 -4.71 -11.83 4.78
N GLU A 135 -5.85 -12.37 4.36
CA GLU A 135 -7.12 -12.36 5.11
C GLU A 135 -7.67 -13.78 5.14
N ASP A 136 -8.05 -14.25 6.33
CA ASP A 136 -8.76 -15.52 6.48
C ASP A 136 -10.22 -15.33 6.02
N ILE A 137 -10.68 -16.18 5.11
CA ILE A 137 -12.03 -16.13 4.55
C ILE A 137 -13.00 -17.00 5.36
N ASN A 138 -12.58 -18.21 5.74
CA ASN A 138 -13.47 -19.20 6.36
C ASN A 138 -12.74 -20.32 7.14
N GLY A 139 -11.45 -20.17 7.46
CA GLY A 139 -10.62 -21.16 8.15
C GLY A 139 -9.95 -22.18 7.23
N ASP A 140 -10.48 -22.39 6.03
CA ASP A 140 -9.88 -23.29 5.02
C ASP A 140 -9.13 -22.53 3.93
N TRP A 141 -9.63 -21.34 3.57
CA TRP A 141 -9.11 -20.52 2.49
C TRP A 141 -8.60 -19.18 2.99
N ILE A 142 -7.42 -18.81 2.53
CA ILE A 142 -6.80 -17.52 2.78
C ILE A 142 -6.75 -16.76 1.46
N LEU A 143 -7.20 -15.52 1.47
CA LEU A 143 -6.93 -14.55 0.41
C LEU A 143 -5.54 -13.97 0.62
N GLY A 144 -4.75 -13.76 -0.43
CA GLY A 144 -3.47 -13.06 -0.30
C GLY A 144 -2.94 -12.49 -1.59
N ILE A 145 -1.77 -11.85 -1.47
CA ILE A 145 -1.04 -11.21 -2.57
C ILE A 145 0.34 -11.84 -2.70
N TYR A 146 0.64 -12.36 -3.90
CA TYR A 146 1.96 -12.86 -4.26
C TYR A 146 2.37 -12.33 -5.63
N CYS A 147 3.58 -11.77 -5.74
CA CYS A 147 4.10 -11.18 -6.97
C CYS A 147 3.13 -10.21 -7.69
N GLY A 148 2.33 -9.46 -6.92
CA GLY A 148 1.36 -8.49 -7.46
C GLY A 148 0.05 -9.11 -7.96
N ARG A 149 -0.15 -10.42 -7.82
CA ARG A 149 -1.42 -11.09 -8.10
C ARG A 149 -2.18 -11.31 -6.79
N LYS A 150 -3.49 -11.12 -6.87
CA LYS A 150 -4.45 -11.42 -5.81
C LYS A 150 -5.13 -12.74 -6.10
N GLY A 151 -5.33 -13.56 -5.08
CA GLY A 151 -6.11 -14.79 -5.19
C GLY A 151 -6.23 -15.52 -3.86
N ILE A 152 -7.02 -16.59 -3.85
CA ILE A 152 -7.22 -17.46 -2.68
C ILE A 152 -6.33 -18.70 -2.74
N PHE A 153 -5.99 -19.27 -1.58
CA PHE A 153 -5.24 -20.51 -1.47
C PHE A 153 -5.57 -21.26 -0.18
N PRO A 154 -5.35 -22.58 -0.11
CA PRO A 154 -5.61 -23.36 1.09
C PRO A 154 -4.71 -22.92 2.26
N GLY A 155 -5.31 -22.60 3.39
CA GLY A 155 -4.59 -22.05 4.55
C GLY A 155 -3.55 -23.01 5.12
N ASN A 156 -3.81 -24.32 5.04
CA ASN A 156 -2.89 -25.36 5.49
C ASN A 156 -1.57 -25.42 4.70
N TYR A 157 -1.47 -24.78 3.52
CA TYR A 157 -0.22 -24.73 2.74
C TYR A 157 0.81 -23.75 3.28
N CYS A 158 0.43 -22.94 4.25
CA CYS A 158 1.25 -21.86 4.77
C CYS A 158 1.33 -21.91 6.29
N TRP A 159 2.36 -21.27 6.83
CA TRP A 159 2.44 -20.96 8.25
C TRP A 159 2.47 -19.44 8.42
N ASN A 160 1.80 -18.95 9.45
CA ASN A 160 1.76 -17.53 9.75
C ASN A 160 3.11 -17.09 10.35
N VAL A 161 3.75 -16.12 9.72
CA VAL A 161 5.12 -15.68 10.07
C VAL A 161 5.16 -14.78 11.30
N GLU A 162 4.01 -14.30 11.80
CA GLU A 162 3.94 -13.43 12.98
C GLU A 162 3.98 -14.21 14.31
N TRP A 163 3.63 -15.50 14.31
CA TRP A 163 3.65 -16.33 15.53
C TRP A 163 5.07 -16.68 16.01
N ASP A 164 6.09 -16.51 15.16
CA ASP A 164 7.50 -16.77 15.49
C ASP A 164 8.15 -15.65 16.32
N LYS A 165 7.48 -14.50 16.48
CA LYS A 165 7.99 -13.40 17.33
C LYS A 165 7.58 -13.53 18.80
N MET A 166 6.89 -14.61 19.17
CA MET A 166 6.38 -14.85 20.53
C MET A 166 7.00 -16.08 21.22
N THR A 167 8.02 -16.69 20.60
CA THR A 167 8.85 -17.78 21.18
C THR A 167 10.31 -17.41 21.12
#